data_AF-A0A094DUU5-F1
#
_entry.id   AF-A0A094DUU5-F1
#
_cell.length_a   1.000
_cell.length_b   1.000
_cell.length_c   1.000
_cell.angle_alpha   90.00
_cell.angle_beta   90.00
_cell.angle_gamma   90.00
#
_symmetry.space_group_name_H-M   'P 1'
#
loop_
_entity.id
_entity.type
_entity.pdbx_description
1 polymer ?
#
loop_
_entity_poly.entity_id
_entity_poly.type
_entity_poly.pdbx_seq_one_letter_code
_entity_poly.pdbx_strand_id
1 'polypeptide(L)'
;MTMTAELEVELEGLSDVEATIDFTNPKDFTETLQAHIHNARNSDPTGDHIVLVTGFPNTFFTTEDDERRLIPVSHKALYLRDTQTLLLTMPGGPHELTAMHFNDRLAMKLDVMGCYEEIFNFGQETVSIGSVSKEPDNSWGATRSYATCVLECAVSQSGRSLRCNAKIWLEQEESKVSQVITINVNRRRPEIVFIVWKRRREQLQTRASPLCAVVDQVVHITLQARRPVAEGMLRLSFEEFFERKPQPGTREGDLFFSTRELEAIARKVWGKMEFDME
;
A
#
# COMPACT_ATOMS: atom_id res chain seq x y z
N MET A 1 -22.88 -7.32 -24.03
CA MET A 1 -23.61 -6.52 -23.01
C MET A 1 -23.50 -7.25 -21.69
N THR A 2 -22.46 -6.89 -20.92
CA THR A 2 -22.34 -7.06 -19.45
C THR A 2 -21.06 -6.30 -19.05
N MET A 3 -21.00 -5.02 -19.42
CA MET A 3 -19.95 -4.06 -18.99
C MET A 3 -20.36 -3.36 -17.69
N THR A 4 -21.03 -4.07 -16.79
CA THR A 4 -21.64 -3.48 -15.59
C THR A 4 -21.13 -4.07 -14.29
N ALA A 5 -20.25 -5.09 -14.33
CA ALA A 5 -19.64 -5.68 -13.14
C ALA A 5 -18.19 -5.22 -12.88
N GLU A 6 -17.46 -4.80 -13.92
CA GLU A 6 -16.07 -4.31 -13.79
C GLU A 6 -15.99 -2.92 -13.17
N LEU A 7 -17.07 -2.15 -13.27
CA LEU A 7 -17.18 -0.86 -12.64
C LEU A 7 -17.60 -0.97 -11.18
N GLU A 8 -18.20 -2.03 -10.63
CA GLU A 8 -18.57 -2.09 -9.20
C GLU A 8 -17.38 -2.24 -8.21
N VAL A 9 -16.15 -2.27 -8.72
CA VAL A 9 -14.95 -1.92 -7.94
C VAL A 9 -14.90 -0.39 -7.67
N GLU A 10 -15.84 0.36 -8.26
CA GLU A 10 -16.11 1.80 -8.22
C GLU A 10 -16.16 2.29 -6.78
N LEU A 11 -15.17 3.09 -6.42
CA LEU A 11 -15.31 4.28 -5.59
C LEU A 11 -15.80 4.10 -4.14
N GLU A 12 -16.33 2.94 -3.70
CA GLU A 12 -16.76 2.68 -2.32
C GLU A 12 -15.56 2.68 -1.34
N GLY A 13 -14.36 2.41 -1.86
CA GLY A 13 -13.09 2.54 -1.14
C GLY A 13 -12.56 3.98 -1.05
N LEU A 14 -13.19 4.95 -1.72
CA LEU A 14 -12.76 6.36 -1.79
C LEU A 14 -13.40 7.26 -0.73
N SER A 15 -13.85 6.70 0.39
CA SER A 15 -14.42 7.53 1.47
C SER A 15 -13.49 8.59 2.03
N ASP A 16 -12.21 8.47 1.70
CA ASP A 16 -11.13 9.31 2.19
C ASP A 16 -10.71 10.37 1.15
N VAL A 17 -11.39 10.46 -0.01
CA VAL A 17 -11.19 11.53 -0.99
C VAL A 17 -11.66 12.87 -0.42
N GLU A 18 -10.75 13.83 -0.37
CA GLU A 18 -10.97 15.16 0.20
C GLU A 18 -11.42 16.18 -0.87
N ALA A 19 -11.01 15.97 -2.12
CA ALA A 19 -11.37 16.85 -3.24
C ALA A 19 -11.42 16.09 -4.57
N THR A 20 -12.22 16.61 -5.50
CA THR A 20 -12.23 16.19 -6.90
C THR A 20 -11.78 17.37 -7.77
N ILE A 21 -10.85 17.11 -8.70
CA ILE A 21 -10.31 18.10 -9.63
C ILE A 21 -10.54 17.60 -11.06
N ASP A 22 -11.27 18.36 -11.86
CA ASP A 22 -11.34 18.11 -13.30
C ASP A 22 -10.06 18.59 -13.98
N PHE A 23 -9.39 17.70 -14.72
CA PHE A 23 -8.24 18.08 -15.51
C PHE A 23 -8.69 18.91 -16.72
N THR A 24 -8.28 20.19 -16.76
CA THR A 24 -8.57 21.09 -17.88
C THR A 24 -7.33 21.30 -18.75
N ASN A 25 -6.26 21.79 -18.13
CA ASN A 25 -4.95 21.96 -18.75
C ASN A 25 -3.84 21.82 -17.70
N PRO A 26 -2.59 21.55 -18.12
CA PRO A 26 -1.48 21.30 -17.20
C PRO A 26 -1.21 22.41 -16.17
N LYS A 27 -1.37 23.68 -16.57
CA LYS A 27 -1.06 24.83 -15.71
C LYS A 27 -2.10 24.96 -14.60
N ASP A 28 -3.38 25.05 -14.97
CA ASP A 28 -4.47 25.21 -14.00
C ASP A 28 -4.55 24.01 -13.06
N PHE A 29 -4.31 22.79 -13.58
CA PHE A 29 -4.24 21.58 -12.77
C PHE A 29 -3.13 21.68 -11.72
N THR A 30 -1.91 22.05 -12.12
CA THR A 30 -0.76 22.15 -11.21
C THR A 30 -1.00 23.20 -10.13
N GLU A 31 -1.51 24.38 -10.50
CA GLU A 31 -1.83 25.45 -9.55
C GLU A 31 -2.90 25.02 -8.55
N THR A 32 -3.98 24.40 -9.03
CA THR A 32 -5.09 23.91 -8.19
C THR A 32 -4.63 22.82 -7.24
N LEU A 33 -3.86 21.85 -7.75
CA LEU A 33 -3.33 20.75 -6.95
C LEU A 33 -2.41 21.32 -5.86
N GLN A 34 -1.42 22.15 -6.21
CA GLN A 34 -0.49 22.75 -5.25
C GLN A 34 -1.20 23.55 -4.14
N ALA A 35 -2.22 24.35 -4.50
CA ALA A 35 -3.02 25.07 -3.53
C ALA A 35 -3.74 24.12 -2.57
N HIS A 36 -4.31 23.02 -3.08
CA HIS A 36 -4.92 21.99 -2.26
C HIS A 36 -3.91 21.34 -1.31
N ILE A 37 -2.73 20.92 -1.80
CA ILE A 37 -1.67 20.29 -0.98
C ILE A 37 -1.27 21.22 0.17
N HIS A 38 -1.03 22.49 -0.15
CA HIS A 38 -0.61 23.48 0.84
C HIS A 38 -1.65 23.64 1.94
N ASN A 39 -2.92 23.79 1.57
CA ASN A 39 -4.02 23.94 2.53
C ASN A 39 -4.23 22.68 3.37
N ALA A 40 -4.16 21.51 2.74
CA ALA A 40 -4.36 20.22 3.38
C ALA A 40 -3.26 19.97 4.45
N ARG A 41 -1.98 20.11 4.07
CA ARG A 41 -0.84 19.94 4.98
C ARG A 41 -0.82 20.95 6.14
N ASN A 42 -1.26 22.18 5.90
CA ASN A 42 -1.39 23.17 6.97
C ASN A 42 -2.51 22.82 7.96
N SER A 43 -3.57 22.17 7.48
CA SER A 43 -4.74 21.83 8.29
C SER A 43 -4.56 20.52 9.06
N ASP A 44 -3.93 19.52 8.44
CA ASP A 44 -3.57 18.27 9.09
C ASP A 44 -2.24 17.71 8.52
N PRO A 45 -1.09 18.01 9.14
CA PRO A 45 0.21 17.54 8.66
C PRO A 45 0.45 16.04 8.89
N THR A 46 -0.46 15.34 9.57
CA THR A 46 -0.31 13.94 9.97
C THR A 46 -1.14 12.97 9.15
N GLY A 47 -2.24 13.44 8.57
CA GLY A 47 -3.12 12.64 7.73
C GLY A 47 -2.58 12.42 6.33
N ASP A 48 -3.07 11.36 5.70
CA ASP A 48 -3.00 11.24 4.25
C ASP A 48 -4.10 12.11 3.63
N HIS A 49 -3.77 12.80 2.56
CA HIS A 49 -4.72 13.60 1.79
C HIS A 49 -4.90 12.99 0.42
N ILE A 50 -6.15 12.84 -0.01
CA ILE A 50 -6.46 12.12 -1.25
C ILE A 50 -7.28 13.02 -2.17
N VAL A 51 -6.84 13.13 -3.42
CA VAL A 51 -7.52 13.89 -4.47
C VAL A 51 -7.89 12.95 -5.60
N LEU A 52 -9.14 13.02 -6.03
CA LEU A 52 -9.61 12.37 -7.25
C LEU A 52 -9.46 13.35 -8.41
N VAL A 53 -8.81 12.91 -9.49
CA VAL A 53 -8.64 13.71 -10.71
C VAL A 53 -9.34 13.00 -11.86
N THR A 54 -10.24 13.71 -12.53
CA THR A 54 -11.08 13.22 -13.63
C THR A 54 -10.58 13.77 -14.96
N GLY A 55 -10.64 12.96 -16.02
CA GLY A 55 -10.19 13.35 -17.36
C GLY A 55 -8.68 13.58 -17.48
N PHE A 56 -7.88 12.98 -16.58
CA PHE A 56 -6.42 13.11 -16.60
C PHE A 56 -5.86 12.33 -17.81
N PRO A 57 -5.21 12.98 -18.79
CA PRO A 57 -4.82 12.33 -20.04
C PRO A 57 -3.74 11.26 -19.84
N ASN A 58 -3.91 10.10 -20.51
CA ASN A 58 -2.95 8.98 -20.47
C ASN A 58 -1.50 9.40 -20.74
N THR A 59 -1.31 10.34 -21.66
CA THR A 59 0.00 10.86 -22.05
C THR A 59 0.76 11.49 -20.88
N PHE A 60 0.09 12.10 -19.91
CA PHE A 60 0.76 12.72 -18.77
C PHE A 60 1.12 11.73 -17.67
N PHE A 61 0.51 10.54 -17.67
CA PHE A 61 0.84 9.48 -16.71
C PHE A 61 1.97 8.57 -17.21
N THR A 62 2.08 8.36 -18.52
CA THR A 62 3.04 7.41 -19.11
C THR A 62 4.40 8.02 -19.48
N THR A 63 4.55 9.34 -19.39
CA THR A 63 5.76 10.00 -19.88
C THR A 63 6.78 10.13 -18.74
N GLU A 64 7.88 9.38 -18.81
CA GLU A 64 9.06 9.45 -17.92
C GLU A 64 9.87 10.76 -18.06
N ASP A 65 9.33 11.75 -18.75
CA ASP A 65 10.02 13.00 -19.07
C ASP A 65 9.96 13.94 -17.85
N ASP A 66 11.04 13.91 -17.06
CA ASP A 66 11.21 14.63 -15.80
C ASP A 66 10.94 16.14 -15.88
N GLU A 67 11.01 16.73 -17.08
CA GLU A 67 10.77 18.17 -17.30
C GLU A 67 9.29 18.56 -17.25
N ARG A 68 8.35 17.61 -17.19
CA ARG A 68 6.89 17.85 -17.18
C ARG A 68 6.13 17.22 -16.01
N ARG A 69 6.77 17.05 -14.85
CA ARG A 69 6.09 16.49 -13.67
C ARG A 69 4.96 17.40 -13.17
N LEU A 70 3.74 17.13 -13.64
CA LEU A 70 2.51 17.80 -13.17
C LEU A 70 2.12 17.37 -11.75
N ILE A 71 2.61 16.20 -11.34
CA ILE A 71 2.34 15.60 -10.04
C ILE A 71 3.55 15.87 -9.13
N PRO A 72 3.34 16.31 -7.88
CA PRO A 72 4.40 16.58 -6.91
C PRO A 72 5.32 15.39 -6.67
N VAL A 73 6.54 15.63 -6.19
CA VAL A 73 7.54 14.56 -5.97
C VAL A 73 7.14 13.54 -4.90
N SER A 74 6.34 13.93 -3.90
CA SER A 74 5.88 13.05 -2.81
C SER A 74 4.39 12.79 -2.97
N HIS A 75 4.07 11.67 -3.62
CA HIS A 75 2.70 11.21 -3.86
C HIS A 75 2.64 9.68 -3.96
N LYS A 76 1.41 9.16 -3.99
CA LYS A 76 1.06 7.83 -4.49
C LYS A 76 -0.02 7.95 -5.53
N ALA A 77 0.19 7.32 -6.67
CA ALA A 77 -0.78 7.28 -7.75
C ALA A 77 -1.49 5.93 -7.87
N LEU A 78 -2.80 5.99 -8.08
CA LEU A 78 -3.59 4.93 -8.70
C LEU A 78 -4.28 5.54 -9.92
N TYR A 79 -3.97 5.02 -11.11
CA TYR A 79 -4.48 5.51 -12.37
C TYR A 79 -5.31 4.44 -13.09
N LEU A 80 -6.54 4.79 -13.45
CA LEU A 80 -7.46 3.97 -14.21
C LEU A 80 -7.48 4.51 -15.65
N ARG A 81 -6.82 3.81 -16.57
CA ARG A 81 -6.60 4.29 -17.95
C ARG A 81 -7.88 4.41 -18.77
N ASP A 82 -8.81 3.48 -18.54
CA ASP A 82 -10.06 3.40 -19.31
C ASP A 82 -10.97 4.60 -19.01
N THR A 83 -10.98 5.06 -17.76
CA THR A 83 -11.78 6.19 -17.29
C THR A 83 -10.99 7.48 -17.16
N GLN A 84 -9.69 7.48 -17.48
CA GLN A 84 -8.78 8.61 -17.31
C GLN A 84 -8.88 9.22 -15.90
N THR A 85 -8.98 8.34 -14.90
CA THR A 85 -9.18 8.73 -13.50
C THR A 85 -7.91 8.48 -12.71
N LEU A 86 -7.39 9.53 -12.07
CA LEU A 86 -6.19 9.48 -11.26
C LEU A 86 -6.55 9.76 -9.80
N LEU A 87 -6.25 8.81 -8.92
CA LEU A 87 -6.29 9.01 -7.48
C LEU A 87 -4.88 9.35 -7.00
N LEU A 88 -4.71 10.56 -6.47
CA LEU A 88 -3.46 11.01 -5.88
C LEU A 88 -3.58 11.01 -4.36
N THR A 89 -2.73 10.22 -3.71
CA THR A 89 -2.54 10.30 -2.25
C THR A 89 -1.29 11.10 -1.97
N MET A 90 -1.35 11.99 -0.99
CA MET A 90 -0.23 12.71 -0.42
C MET A 90 0.00 12.15 0.99
N PRO A 91 1.00 11.28 1.16
CA PRO A 91 1.27 10.65 2.45
C PRO A 91 1.63 11.66 3.54
N GLY A 92 1.06 11.47 4.72
CA GLY A 92 1.45 12.18 5.95
C GLY A 92 2.74 11.62 6.56
N GLY A 93 3.34 12.34 7.50
CA GLY A 93 4.54 11.86 8.21
C GLY A 93 4.39 10.47 8.88
N PRO A 94 3.28 10.18 9.58
CA PRO A 94 3.01 8.86 10.16
C PRO A 94 2.92 7.73 9.12
N HIS A 95 2.38 8.00 7.92
CA HIS A 95 2.34 7.05 6.82
C HIS A 95 3.76 6.64 6.42
N GLU A 96 4.58 7.64 6.06
CA GLU A 96 5.96 7.43 5.59
C GLU A 96 6.81 6.73 6.66
N LEU A 97 6.68 7.13 7.93
CA LEU A 97 7.36 6.47 9.04
C LEU A 97 6.95 5.00 9.21
N THR A 98 5.68 4.69 8.99
CA THR A 98 5.16 3.32 9.08
C THR A 98 5.77 2.46 7.98
N ALA A 99 5.72 2.93 6.73
CA ALA A 99 6.25 2.21 5.58
C ALA A 99 7.77 2.00 5.70
N MET A 100 8.50 3.06 6.06
CA MET A 100 9.95 3.03 6.25
C MET A 100 10.35 2.04 7.35
N HIS A 101 9.76 2.13 8.54
CA HIS A 101 10.13 1.24 9.64
C HIS A 101 9.74 -0.22 9.40
N PHE A 102 8.66 -0.49 8.67
CA PHE A 102 8.35 -1.86 8.26
C PHE A 102 9.40 -2.40 7.29
N ASN A 103 9.76 -1.61 6.27
CA ASN A 103 10.81 -1.97 5.31
C ASN A 103 12.15 -2.26 6.00
N ASP A 104 12.59 -1.42 6.94
CA ASP A 104 13.82 -1.65 7.69
C ASP A 104 13.80 -2.99 8.44
N ARG A 105 12.67 -3.32 9.08
CA ARG A 105 12.51 -4.59 9.80
C ARG A 105 12.51 -5.79 8.87
N LEU A 106 11.91 -5.67 7.69
CA LEU A 106 11.94 -6.72 6.68
C LEU A 106 13.37 -6.93 6.19
N ALA A 107 14.09 -5.87 5.83
CA ALA A 107 15.48 -5.92 5.40
C ALA A 107 16.39 -6.61 6.42
N MET A 108 16.25 -6.27 7.71
CA MET A 108 17.01 -6.93 8.79
C MET A 108 16.71 -8.43 8.87
N LYS A 109 15.46 -8.86 8.66
CA LYS A 109 15.12 -10.29 8.68
C LYS A 109 15.71 -11.03 7.49
N LEU A 110 15.66 -10.43 6.31
CA LEU A 110 16.26 -10.97 5.09
C LEU A 110 17.78 -11.13 5.24
N ASP A 111 18.45 -10.15 5.87
CA ASP A 111 19.88 -10.21 6.17
C ASP A 111 20.23 -11.35 7.15
N VAL A 112 19.48 -11.49 8.24
CA VAL A 112 19.70 -12.55 9.25
C VAL A 112 19.57 -13.96 8.68
N MET A 113 18.69 -14.16 7.68
CA MET A 113 18.55 -15.44 6.98
C MET A 113 19.52 -15.62 5.80
N GLY A 114 20.30 -14.59 5.44
CA GLY A 114 21.26 -14.63 4.34
C GLY A 114 20.63 -14.46 2.95
N CYS A 115 19.41 -13.95 2.87
CA CYS A 115 18.64 -13.85 1.62
C CYS A 115 18.42 -12.41 1.15
N TYR A 116 19.08 -11.41 1.76
CA TYR A 116 18.92 -10.00 1.40
C TYR A 116 19.27 -9.75 -0.08
N GLU A 117 20.35 -10.35 -0.57
CA GLU A 117 20.82 -10.21 -1.96
C GLU A 117 20.00 -11.03 -2.98
N GLU A 118 19.09 -11.89 -2.51
CA GLU A 118 18.22 -12.72 -3.35
C GLU A 118 16.90 -12.02 -3.69
N ILE A 119 16.65 -10.85 -3.11
CA ILE A 119 15.40 -10.10 -3.26
C ILE A 119 15.67 -8.75 -3.92
N PHE A 120 14.88 -8.47 -4.93
CA PHE A 120 14.82 -7.16 -5.56
C PHE A 120 13.81 -6.31 -4.80
N ASN A 121 14.28 -5.16 -4.29
CA ASN A 121 13.44 -4.11 -3.74
C ASN A 121 13.12 -3.13 -4.87
N PHE A 122 11.87 -3.11 -5.32
CA PHE A 122 11.38 -2.21 -6.36
C PHE A 122 10.91 -0.87 -5.77
N GLY A 123 10.86 -0.76 -4.44
CA GLY A 123 10.42 0.45 -3.77
C GLY A 123 9.02 0.83 -4.21
N GLN A 124 8.90 2.06 -4.71
CA GLN A 124 7.65 2.73 -5.08
C GLN A 124 7.40 2.72 -6.59
N GLU A 125 8.09 1.85 -7.34
CA GLU A 125 8.00 1.78 -8.80
C GLU A 125 6.55 1.58 -9.26
N THR A 126 6.11 2.39 -10.24
CA THR A 126 4.77 2.28 -10.82
C THR A 126 4.64 0.95 -11.56
N VAL A 127 3.65 0.15 -11.15
CA VAL A 127 3.33 -1.13 -11.80
C VAL A 127 2.07 -0.97 -12.64
N SER A 128 2.12 -1.41 -13.90
CA SER A 128 0.93 -1.50 -14.76
C SER A 128 0.35 -2.91 -14.73
N ILE A 129 -0.93 -3.03 -14.39
CA ILE A 129 -1.69 -4.27 -14.28
C ILE A 129 -3.00 -4.10 -15.06
N GLY A 130 -3.13 -4.74 -16.22
CA GLY A 130 -4.31 -4.55 -17.08
C GLY A 130 -4.47 -3.08 -17.47
N SER A 131 -5.64 -2.47 -17.22
CA SER A 131 -5.88 -1.03 -17.44
C SER A 131 -5.58 -0.14 -16.23
N VAL A 132 -5.06 -0.73 -15.15
CA VAL A 132 -4.67 -0.02 -13.92
C VAL A 132 -3.17 0.21 -13.89
N SER A 133 -2.74 1.40 -13.48
CA SER A 133 -1.35 1.66 -13.09
C SER A 133 -1.33 2.13 -11.65
N LYS A 134 -0.49 1.54 -10.80
CA LYS A 134 -0.47 1.84 -9.37
C LYS A 134 0.95 1.84 -8.81
N GLU A 135 1.19 2.77 -7.90
CA GLU A 135 2.40 2.82 -7.09
C GLU A 135 2.16 2.15 -5.73
N PRO A 136 3.03 1.22 -5.30
CA PRO A 136 3.01 0.70 -3.94
C PRO A 136 3.73 1.66 -2.97
N ASP A 137 3.54 1.46 -1.67
CA ASP A 137 4.39 2.13 -0.67
C ASP A 137 5.76 1.48 -0.60
N ASN A 138 5.81 0.16 -0.81
CA ASN A 138 7.02 -0.58 -1.09
C ASN A 138 6.70 -1.93 -1.76
N SER A 139 7.65 -2.53 -2.46
CA SER A 139 7.44 -3.83 -3.10
C SER A 139 8.73 -4.63 -3.29
N TRP A 140 8.58 -5.95 -3.25
CA TRP A 140 9.69 -6.89 -3.27
C TRP A 140 9.37 -8.10 -4.15
N GLY A 141 10.40 -8.67 -4.77
CA GLY A 141 10.28 -9.92 -5.52
C GLY A 141 11.61 -10.67 -5.67
N ALA A 142 11.53 -11.98 -5.92
CA ALA A 142 12.69 -12.83 -6.15
C ALA A 142 13.31 -12.66 -7.54
N THR A 143 12.60 -12.01 -8.46
CA THR A 143 13.06 -11.74 -9.82
C THR A 143 13.18 -10.26 -10.05
N ARG A 144 13.94 -9.84 -11.08
CA ARG A 144 14.05 -8.43 -11.50
C ARG A 144 12.82 -7.91 -12.24
N SER A 145 11.84 -8.78 -12.52
CA SER A 145 10.78 -8.50 -13.49
C SER A 145 9.44 -8.16 -12.85
N TYR A 146 9.21 -8.57 -11.60
CA TYR A 146 7.94 -8.34 -10.91
C TYR A 146 8.08 -8.49 -9.40
N ALA A 147 7.20 -7.81 -8.67
CA ALA A 147 7.02 -7.99 -7.24
C ALA A 147 6.11 -9.20 -6.93
N THR A 148 6.43 -9.91 -5.86
CA THR A 148 5.62 -10.99 -5.27
C THR A 148 4.96 -10.53 -3.97
N CYS A 149 5.51 -9.51 -3.33
CA CYS A 149 5.03 -8.94 -2.08
C CYS A 149 4.93 -7.41 -2.18
N VAL A 150 3.81 -6.85 -1.72
CA VAL A 150 3.55 -5.40 -1.74
C VAL A 150 3.18 -4.90 -0.35
N LEU A 151 3.65 -3.71 -0.01
CA LEU A 151 3.26 -2.96 1.19
C LEU A 151 2.38 -1.77 0.78
N GLU A 152 1.27 -1.62 1.51
CA GLU A 152 0.36 -0.49 1.44
C GLU A 152 0.11 0.04 2.86
N CYS A 153 0.25 1.33 3.08
CA CYS A 153 0.02 2.03 4.33
C CYS A 153 -1.07 3.08 4.13
N ALA A 154 -1.82 3.37 5.17
CA ALA A 154 -2.73 4.51 5.16
C ALA A 154 -2.90 5.07 6.57
N VAL A 155 -3.02 6.39 6.67
CA VAL A 155 -3.45 7.10 7.88
C VAL A 155 -4.93 7.46 7.72
N SER A 156 -5.81 6.51 8.06
CA SER A 156 -7.25 6.60 7.79
C SER A 156 -8.11 6.19 8.98
N GLN A 157 -9.43 6.34 8.87
CA GLN A 157 -10.38 5.84 9.87
C GLN A 157 -10.97 4.46 9.51
N SER A 158 -11.11 4.15 8.22
CA SER A 158 -11.98 3.05 7.78
C SER A 158 -11.25 1.85 7.18
N GLY A 159 -9.97 1.96 6.82
CA GLY A 159 -9.18 0.89 6.19
C GLY A 159 -9.76 0.35 4.86
N ARG A 160 -10.83 0.95 4.35
CA ARG A 160 -11.52 0.51 3.12
C ARG A 160 -10.66 0.71 1.88
N SER A 161 -9.95 1.83 1.81
CA SER A 161 -8.97 2.12 0.77
C SER A 161 -7.89 1.03 0.67
N LEU A 162 -7.34 0.61 1.82
CA LEU A 162 -6.35 -0.46 1.89
C LEU A 162 -6.87 -1.82 1.43
N ARG A 163 -8.13 -2.16 1.75
CA ARG A 163 -8.77 -3.37 1.22
C ARG A 163 -8.89 -3.31 -0.30
N CYS A 164 -9.28 -2.15 -0.86
CA CYS A 164 -9.33 -1.95 -2.30
C CYS A 164 -7.94 -2.12 -2.93
N ASN A 165 -6.90 -1.53 -2.34
CA ASN A 165 -5.52 -1.69 -2.78
C ASN A 165 -5.10 -3.17 -2.80
N ALA A 166 -5.40 -3.93 -1.73
CA ALA A 166 -5.10 -5.36 -1.68
C ALA A 166 -5.78 -6.16 -2.81
N LYS A 167 -7.05 -5.84 -3.12
CA LYS A 167 -7.77 -6.44 -4.24
C LYS A 167 -7.14 -6.12 -5.59
N ILE A 168 -6.79 -4.85 -5.83
CA ILE A 168 -6.12 -4.42 -7.08
C ILE A 168 -4.85 -5.23 -7.32
N TRP A 169 -4.04 -5.46 -6.28
CA TRP A 169 -2.82 -6.25 -6.42
C TRP A 169 -3.06 -7.75 -6.57
N LEU A 170 -4.04 -8.33 -5.87
CA LEU A 170 -4.18 -9.79 -5.77
C LEU A 170 -5.19 -10.40 -6.74
N GLU A 171 -6.22 -9.67 -7.18
CA GLU A 171 -7.34 -10.23 -7.95
C GLU A 171 -7.14 -10.13 -9.47
N GLN A 172 -6.18 -9.32 -9.93
CA GLN A 172 -5.85 -9.16 -11.34
C GLN A 172 -5.01 -10.34 -11.86
N GLU A 173 -5.36 -10.87 -13.04
CA GLU A 173 -4.71 -12.06 -13.63
C GLU A 173 -3.25 -11.79 -14.04
N GLU A 174 -2.96 -10.58 -14.50
CA GLU A 174 -1.62 -10.15 -14.93
C GLU A 174 -0.67 -9.95 -13.75
N SER A 175 -1.19 -9.65 -12.56
CA SER A 175 -0.37 -9.42 -11.37
C SER A 175 0.31 -10.71 -10.91
N LYS A 176 1.57 -10.61 -10.45
CA LYS A 176 2.33 -11.70 -9.83
C LYS A 176 2.41 -11.60 -8.30
N VAL A 177 1.76 -10.59 -7.72
CA VAL A 177 1.70 -10.41 -6.28
C VAL A 177 0.92 -11.58 -5.67
N SER A 178 1.54 -12.24 -4.68
CA SER A 178 0.98 -13.37 -3.94
C SER A 178 0.54 -12.94 -2.53
N GLN A 179 1.21 -11.92 -1.98
CA GLN A 179 0.99 -11.38 -0.64
C GLN A 179 0.95 -9.85 -0.65
N VAL A 180 -0.02 -9.26 0.05
CA VAL A 180 -0.06 -7.80 0.30
C VAL A 180 -0.11 -7.57 1.80
N ILE A 181 0.78 -6.73 2.31
CA ILE A 181 0.70 -6.21 3.68
C ILE A 181 0.00 -4.87 3.62
N THR A 182 -1.13 -4.74 4.31
CA THR A 182 -1.74 -3.42 4.54
C THR A 182 -1.56 -2.99 5.97
N ILE A 183 -1.12 -1.75 6.21
CA ILE A 183 -0.97 -1.18 7.55
C ILE A 183 -1.88 0.05 7.67
N ASN A 184 -2.95 -0.09 8.44
CA ASN A 184 -3.85 1.01 8.73
C ASN A 184 -3.43 1.68 10.05
N VAL A 185 -2.97 2.92 9.99
CA VAL A 185 -2.71 3.77 11.14
C VAL A 185 -3.96 4.60 11.41
N ASN A 186 -4.56 4.43 12.57
CA ASN A 186 -5.77 5.19 12.87
C ASN A 186 -5.44 6.65 13.15
N ARG A 187 -6.04 7.56 12.37
CA ARG A 187 -5.80 9.02 12.48
C ARG A 187 -6.20 9.65 13.82
N ARG A 188 -7.14 9.05 14.58
CA ARG A 188 -7.74 9.67 15.78
C ARG A 188 -7.48 8.94 17.09
N ARG A 189 -7.12 7.66 17.04
CA ARG A 189 -6.84 6.84 18.22
C ARG A 189 -5.51 6.12 18.05
N PRO A 190 -4.79 5.82 19.14
CA PRO A 190 -3.54 5.06 19.08
C PRO A 190 -3.85 3.58 18.80
N GLU A 191 -4.17 3.31 17.54
CA GLU A 191 -4.45 1.99 16.99
C GLU A 191 -3.71 1.85 15.65
N ILE A 192 -3.03 0.73 15.46
CA ILE A 192 -2.46 0.33 14.17
C ILE A 192 -2.90 -1.10 13.88
N VAL A 193 -3.36 -1.34 12.66
CA VAL A 193 -3.81 -2.67 12.23
C VAL A 193 -2.97 -3.13 11.05
N PHE A 194 -2.24 -4.22 11.24
CA PHE A 194 -1.52 -4.92 10.18
C PHE A 194 -2.42 -6.04 9.65
N ILE A 195 -2.53 -6.15 8.34
CA ILE A 195 -3.27 -7.23 7.69
C ILE A 195 -2.40 -7.82 6.60
N VAL A 196 -2.26 -9.16 6.59
CA VAL A 196 -1.68 -9.89 5.46
C VAL A 196 -2.83 -10.43 4.62
N TRP A 197 -2.83 -10.04 3.36
CA TRP A 197 -3.74 -10.54 2.35
C TRP A 197 -3.02 -11.52 1.46
N LYS A 198 -3.73 -12.57 1.04
CA LYS A 198 -3.21 -13.58 0.11
C LYS A 198 -4.12 -13.75 -1.09
N ARG A 199 -3.50 -14.07 -2.22
CA ARG A 199 -4.20 -14.52 -3.40
C ARG A 199 -4.69 -15.96 -3.20
N ARG A 200 -6.00 -16.19 -3.34
CA ARG A 200 -6.56 -17.54 -3.45
C ARG A 200 -7.49 -17.65 -4.65
N ARG A 201 -7.58 -18.85 -5.21
CA ARG A 201 -8.67 -19.19 -6.14
C ARG A 201 -9.87 -19.63 -5.32
N GLU A 202 -11.04 -19.06 -5.60
CA GLU A 202 -12.25 -19.58 -5.00
C GLU A 202 -12.44 -21.06 -5.37
N GLN A 203 -12.79 -21.89 -4.39
CA GLN A 203 -13.10 -23.31 -4.62
C GLN A 203 -14.52 -23.50 -5.19
N LEU A 204 -14.91 -22.71 -6.19
CA LEU A 204 -16.04 -23.10 -7.02
C LEU A 204 -15.60 -24.27 -7.92
N GLN A 205 -16.42 -25.33 -8.01
CA GLN A 205 -16.11 -26.60 -8.70
C GLN A 205 -15.94 -26.48 -10.23
N THR A 206 -15.76 -25.27 -10.76
CA THR A 206 -15.67 -24.98 -12.20
C THR A 206 -14.30 -24.39 -12.53
N ARG A 207 -13.76 -24.71 -13.71
CA ARG A 207 -12.44 -24.25 -14.20
C ARG A 207 -12.25 -22.72 -14.33
N ALA A 208 -13.28 -21.92 -14.01
CA ALA A 208 -13.33 -20.46 -14.16
C ALA A 208 -13.51 -19.72 -12.82
N SER A 209 -13.00 -20.26 -11.72
CA SER A 209 -13.09 -19.56 -10.43
C SER A 209 -12.21 -18.31 -10.40
N PRO A 210 -12.75 -17.15 -10.00
CA PRO A 210 -11.99 -15.91 -9.94
C PRO A 210 -10.88 -15.97 -8.89
N LEU A 211 -9.85 -15.14 -9.09
CA LEU A 211 -8.87 -14.82 -8.06
C LEU A 211 -9.52 -13.92 -7.01
N CYS A 212 -9.28 -14.21 -5.74
CA CYS A 212 -9.83 -13.43 -4.62
C CYS A 212 -8.72 -13.08 -3.64
N ALA A 213 -8.74 -11.84 -3.16
CA ALA A 213 -7.96 -11.36 -2.04
C ALA A 213 -8.61 -11.81 -0.73
N VAL A 214 -7.93 -12.68 0.01
CA VAL A 214 -8.41 -13.16 1.31
C VAL A 214 -7.50 -12.66 2.42
N VAL A 215 -8.10 -12.31 3.56
CA VAL A 215 -7.35 -12.01 4.79
C VAL A 215 -6.75 -13.33 5.31
N ASP A 216 -5.42 -13.37 5.43
CA ASP A 216 -4.70 -14.49 6.04
C ASP A 216 -4.45 -14.24 7.53
N GLN A 217 -4.06 -13.02 7.88
CA GLN A 217 -3.69 -12.63 9.25
C GLN A 217 -4.11 -11.18 9.53
N VAL A 218 -4.46 -10.90 10.79
CA VAL A 218 -4.72 -9.56 11.31
C VAL A 218 -3.99 -9.42 12.63
N VAL A 219 -3.25 -8.33 12.81
CA VAL A 219 -2.59 -7.98 14.08
C VAL A 219 -3.00 -6.57 14.46
N HIS A 220 -3.68 -6.44 15.59
CA HIS A 220 -4.00 -5.15 16.20
C HIS A 220 -2.91 -4.73 17.16
N ILE A 221 -2.56 -3.45 17.12
CA ILE A 221 -1.73 -2.79 18.12
C ILE A 221 -2.56 -1.67 18.73
N THR A 222 -2.71 -1.70 20.04
CA THR A 222 -3.45 -0.68 20.81
C THR A 222 -2.59 -0.13 21.92
N LEU A 223 -2.92 1.08 22.40
CA LEU A 223 -2.27 1.65 23.57
C LEU A 223 -2.95 1.13 24.84
N GLN A 224 -2.20 0.41 25.67
CA GLN A 224 -2.66 -0.08 26.98
C GLN A 224 -1.69 0.41 28.05
N ALA A 225 -2.22 1.06 29.10
CA ALA A 225 -1.40 1.63 30.17
C ALA A 225 -0.19 2.44 29.65
N ARG A 226 -0.43 3.30 28.64
CA ARG A 226 0.57 4.14 27.95
C ARG A 226 1.68 3.38 27.19
N ARG A 227 1.49 2.09 26.92
CA ARG A 227 2.42 1.27 26.16
C ARG A 227 1.72 0.61 24.98
N PRO A 228 2.36 0.54 23.80
CA PRO A 228 1.80 -0.24 22.71
C PRO A 228 1.80 -1.72 23.07
N VAL A 229 0.70 -2.40 22.77
CA VAL A 229 0.52 -3.84 22.96
C VAL A 229 0.02 -4.42 21.65
N ALA A 230 0.80 -5.34 21.06
CA ALA A 230 0.40 -6.08 19.88
C ALA A 230 -0.31 -7.40 20.27
N GLU A 231 -1.44 -7.70 19.63
CA GLU A 231 -2.24 -8.91 19.90
C GLU A 231 -1.66 -10.18 19.25
N GLY A 232 -0.50 -10.09 18.60
CA GLY A 232 0.14 -11.23 17.95
C GLY A 232 1.41 -10.87 17.19
N MET A 233 1.98 -11.88 16.54
CA MET A 233 3.08 -11.72 15.59
C MET A 233 2.54 -11.68 14.16
N LEU A 234 3.24 -10.99 13.27
CA LEU A 234 2.95 -11.01 11.84
C LEU A 234 3.86 -12.02 11.16
N ARG A 235 3.33 -12.85 10.26
CA ARG A 235 4.12 -13.82 9.48
C ARG A 235 3.96 -13.57 7.99
N LEU A 236 5.07 -13.49 7.24
CA LEU A 236 5.06 -13.56 5.78
C LEU A 236 5.60 -14.91 5.32
N SER A 237 4.97 -15.51 4.32
CA SER A 237 5.38 -16.80 3.79
C SER A 237 6.65 -16.67 2.97
N PHE A 238 7.67 -17.45 3.31
CA PHE A 238 8.91 -17.52 2.53
C PHE A 238 8.65 -18.02 1.11
N GLU A 239 7.89 -19.11 0.97
CA GLU A 239 7.64 -19.73 -0.34
C GLU A 239 6.91 -18.79 -1.31
N GLU A 240 5.96 -18.01 -0.81
CA GLU A 240 5.25 -17.02 -1.63
C GLU A 240 6.10 -15.76 -1.92
N PHE A 241 7.02 -15.41 -1.02
CA PHE A 241 7.90 -14.24 -1.15
C PHE A 241 9.07 -14.52 -2.12
N PHE A 242 9.68 -15.70 -2.01
CA PHE A 242 10.85 -16.14 -2.78
C PHE A 242 10.51 -17.02 -3.99
N GLU A 243 9.27 -17.47 -4.14
CA GLU A 243 8.80 -18.40 -5.18
C GLU A 243 9.56 -19.75 -5.18
N ARG A 244 10.14 -20.12 -4.04
CA ARG A 244 10.84 -21.38 -3.81
C ARG A 244 10.73 -21.81 -2.36
N LYS A 245 10.92 -23.09 -2.11
CA LYS A 245 10.98 -23.61 -0.74
C LYS A 245 12.25 -23.16 -0.02
N PRO A 246 12.21 -23.01 1.32
CA PRO A 246 13.40 -22.87 2.12
C PRO A 246 14.38 -24.02 1.89
N GLN A 247 15.67 -23.71 1.81
CA GLN A 247 16.74 -24.67 1.66
C GLN A 247 16.93 -25.44 2.99
N PRO A 248 16.89 -26.79 2.98
CA PRO A 248 17.14 -27.55 4.19
C PRO A 248 18.52 -27.29 4.79
N GLY A 249 18.58 -27.08 6.10
CA GLY A 249 19.85 -26.85 6.81
C GLY A 249 20.35 -25.40 6.79
N THR A 250 19.61 -24.46 6.19
CA THR A 250 19.89 -23.03 6.26
C THR A 250 19.00 -22.33 7.30
N ARG A 251 19.10 -21.00 7.40
CA ARG A 251 18.22 -20.17 8.23
C ARG A 251 16.96 -19.70 7.50
N GLU A 252 16.76 -20.15 6.27
CA GLU A 252 15.61 -19.79 5.47
C GLU A 252 14.31 -20.30 6.10
N GLY A 253 13.28 -19.48 6.04
CA GLY A 253 11.99 -19.77 6.62
C GLY A 253 11.10 -18.55 6.61
N ASP A 254 9.86 -18.74 7.05
CA ASP A 254 8.88 -17.66 7.11
C ASP A 254 9.41 -16.46 7.93
N LEU A 255 9.03 -15.26 7.50
CA LEU A 255 9.47 -14.01 8.12
C LEU A 255 8.51 -13.68 9.26
N PHE A 256 8.95 -13.85 10.51
CA PHE A 256 8.15 -13.55 11.70
C PHE A 256 8.51 -12.18 12.29
N PHE A 257 7.56 -11.26 12.36
CA PHE A 257 7.68 -9.99 13.09
C PHE A 257 7.05 -10.16 14.48
N SER A 258 7.91 -10.15 15.50
CA SER A 258 7.51 -10.28 16.90
C SER A 258 6.65 -9.11 17.37
N THR A 259 5.88 -9.33 18.43
CA THR A 259 5.09 -8.28 19.11
C THR A 259 5.96 -7.06 19.42
N ARG A 260 7.15 -7.27 19.99
CA ARG A 260 8.11 -6.21 20.33
C ARG A 260 8.55 -5.38 19.11
N GLU A 261 8.72 -5.99 17.95
CA GLU A 261 9.09 -5.28 16.71
C GLU A 261 7.94 -4.42 16.21
N LEU A 262 6.72 -4.96 16.23
CA LEU A 262 5.50 -4.26 15.84
C LEU A 262 5.19 -3.09 16.79
N GLU A 263 5.31 -3.32 18.10
CA GLU A 263 5.19 -2.28 19.15
C GLU A 263 6.25 -1.18 19.01
N ALA A 264 7.46 -1.53 18.54
CA ALA A 264 8.50 -0.53 18.27
C ALA A 264 8.13 0.37 17.09
N ILE A 265 7.48 -0.16 16.04
CA ILE A 265 6.92 0.65 14.95
C ILE A 265 5.85 1.60 15.52
N ALA A 266 4.91 1.06 16.31
CA ALA A 266 3.83 1.86 16.90
C ALA A 266 4.35 3.02 17.76
N ARG A 267 5.38 2.81 18.59
CA ARG A 267 6.01 3.91 19.36
C ARG A 267 6.55 5.04 18.49
N LYS A 268 7.13 4.72 17.33
CA LYS A 268 7.67 5.74 16.42
C LYS A 268 6.55 6.52 15.74
N VAL A 269 5.53 5.81 15.27
CA VAL A 269 4.38 6.38 14.57
C VAL A 269 3.55 7.26 15.52
N TRP A 270 3.14 6.74 16.67
CA TRP A 270 2.36 7.49 17.65
C TRP A 270 3.13 8.65 18.28
N GLY A 271 4.46 8.56 18.36
CA GLY A 271 5.29 9.67 18.81
C GLY A 271 5.27 10.82 17.82
N LYS A 272 5.20 10.52 16.51
CA LYS A 272 5.00 11.52 15.45
C LYS A 272 3.58 12.10 15.46
N MET A 273 2.60 11.34 15.92
CA MET A 273 1.20 11.76 16.03
C MET A 273 0.88 12.42 17.38
N GLU A 274 1.88 12.62 18.24
CA GLU A 274 1.75 13.28 19.54
C GLU A 274 0.73 12.62 20.49
N PHE A 275 0.52 11.31 20.36
CA PHE A 275 -0.24 10.57 21.37
C PHE A 275 0.58 10.45 22.67
N ASP A 276 -0.10 10.61 23.81
CA ASP A 276 0.51 10.49 25.14
C ASP A 276 1.02 9.07 25.39
N MET A 277 2.34 8.92 25.32
CA MET A 277 3.07 7.68 25.60
C MET A 277 4.15 7.97 26.63
N GLU A 278 4.42 6.99 27.50
CA GLU A 278 5.46 7.09 28.54
C GLU A 278 6.88 7.23 27.98
#